data_AF-A0A7Y2TH66-F1
#
_entry.id   AF-A0A7Y2TH66-F1
#
_cell.length_a   1.000
_cell.length_b   1.000
_cell.length_c   1.000
_cell.angle_alpha   90.00
_cell.angle_beta   90.00
_cell.angle_gamma   90.00
#
_symmetry.space_group_name_H-M   'P 1'
#
loop_
_entity.id
_entity.type
_entity.pdbx_description
1 polymer ?
#
loop_
_entity_poly.entity_id
_entity_poly.type
_entity_poly.pdbx_seq_one_letter_code
_entity_poly.pdbx_strand_id
1 'polypeptide(L)'
;MKKDEFVYWINSAKVPCTGVGEMSCMQIQKGEEIEWNKWTLFYSSIQGFHYQPGFIYKLIIKEEHLDPASVPADASSIKYSLVKQLEKKNDTKFRIHDIWALDSIDGEKYKPSQAKHPTIEINTVENRFFGNDGCNNMFGNLDTLTNDELRFGMIGSTMMACMNMVLPDNFKRKMELVKFYEIKGTKLFLQDKNKETCLVMRKVD
;
A
#
# COMPACT_ATOMS: atom_id res chain seq x y z
N MET A 1 -28.79 -6.30 15.24
CA MET A 1 -28.13 -7.30 14.37
C MET A 1 -28.70 -8.65 14.69
N LYS A 2 -28.90 -9.49 13.68
CA LYS A 2 -29.28 -10.89 13.86
C LYS A 2 -28.07 -11.72 14.32
N LYS A 3 -28.32 -12.95 14.77
CA LYS A 3 -27.29 -13.86 15.32
C LYS A 3 -26.18 -14.21 14.33
N ASP A 4 -26.46 -14.10 13.04
CA ASP A 4 -25.61 -14.42 11.89
C ASP A 4 -25.09 -13.17 11.16
N GLU A 5 -25.33 -11.97 11.72
CA GLU A 5 -24.87 -10.70 11.17
C GLU A 5 -23.70 -10.17 11.98
N PHE A 6 -22.62 -9.83 11.29
CA PHE A 6 -21.37 -9.40 11.92
C PHE A 6 -20.82 -8.15 11.25
N VAL A 7 -20.11 -7.34 12.03
CA VAL A 7 -19.38 -6.19 11.53
C VAL A 7 -18.02 -6.63 10.97
N TYR A 8 -17.79 -6.26 9.72
CA TYR A 8 -16.55 -6.48 8.99
C TYR A 8 -15.95 -5.15 8.56
N TRP A 9 -14.65 -5.00 8.76
CA TRP A 9 -13.86 -3.99 8.12
C TRP A 9 -13.19 -4.58 6.87
N ILE A 10 -13.21 -3.86 5.76
CA ILE A 10 -12.49 -4.24 4.53
C ILE A 10 -11.42 -3.19 4.26
N ASN A 11 -10.17 -3.63 4.05
CA ASN A 11 -9.03 -2.74 3.84
C ASN A 11 -9.05 -2.09 2.43
N SER A 12 -8.31 -0.99 2.28
CA SER A 12 -8.22 -0.20 1.05
C SER A 12 -7.46 -0.86 -0.10
N ALA A 13 -6.79 -1.99 0.15
CA ALA A 13 -6.07 -2.73 -0.87
C ALA A 13 -6.32 -4.23 -0.79
N LYS A 14 -6.28 -4.88 -1.95
CA LYS A 14 -6.09 -6.32 -2.05
C LYS A 14 -4.61 -6.65 -2.07
N VAL A 15 -4.26 -7.84 -1.62
CA VAL A 15 -2.87 -8.35 -1.66
C VAL A 15 -2.82 -9.66 -2.44
N PRO A 16 -1.68 -10.00 -3.06
CA PRO A 16 -1.48 -11.30 -3.67
C PRO A 16 -1.79 -12.42 -2.66
N CYS A 17 -2.54 -13.42 -3.09
CA CYS A 17 -2.85 -14.59 -2.28
C CYS A 17 -2.91 -15.84 -3.17
N THR A 18 -2.73 -17.00 -2.55
CA THR A 18 -2.74 -18.29 -3.23
C THR A 18 -4.14 -18.92 -3.16
N GLY A 19 -4.59 -19.44 -4.29
CA GLY A 19 -5.83 -20.20 -4.46
C GLY A 19 -5.68 -21.15 -5.65
N VAL A 20 -6.72 -21.26 -6.49
CA VAL A 20 -6.61 -21.91 -7.80
C VAL A 20 -6.00 -20.91 -8.80
N GLY A 21 -4.69 -20.66 -8.67
CA GLY A 21 -3.92 -19.71 -9.47
C GLY A 21 -3.54 -18.41 -8.75
N GLU A 22 -2.88 -17.50 -9.48
CA GLU A 22 -2.55 -16.16 -8.98
C GLU A 22 -3.81 -15.30 -8.89
N MET A 23 -4.09 -14.78 -7.70
CA MET A 23 -5.21 -13.88 -7.47
C MET A 23 -4.89 -12.86 -6.38
N SER A 24 -5.74 -11.85 -6.24
CA SER A 24 -5.65 -10.85 -5.17
C SER A 24 -6.83 -10.96 -4.23
N CYS A 25 -6.56 -11.15 -2.94
CA CYS A 25 -7.57 -11.31 -1.89
C CYS A 25 -7.85 -9.99 -1.19
N MET A 26 -9.08 -9.81 -0.73
CA MET A 26 -9.39 -8.72 0.19
C MET A 26 -8.74 -9.00 1.55
N GLN A 27 -8.50 -7.94 2.30
CA GLN A 27 -8.07 -8.02 3.69
C GLN A 27 -9.21 -7.55 4.58
N ILE A 28 -9.48 -8.29 5.64
CA ILE A 28 -10.63 -8.03 6.51
C ILE A 28 -10.25 -8.03 7.99
N GLN A 29 -11.13 -7.47 8.81
CA GLN A 29 -11.17 -7.67 10.26
C GLN A 29 -12.62 -7.80 10.70
N LYS A 30 -12.88 -8.59 11.75
CA LYS A 30 -14.21 -8.75 12.34
C LYS A 30 -14.24 -8.03 13.69
N GLY A 31 -15.22 -7.15 13.91
CA GLY A 31 -15.32 -6.35 15.12
C GLY A 31 -15.82 -4.92 14.86
N GLU A 32 -16.12 -4.19 15.93
CA GLU A 32 -16.67 -2.84 15.83
C GLU A 32 -15.64 -1.77 15.47
N GLU A 33 -14.37 -2.00 15.82
CA GLU A 33 -13.25 -1.07 15.64
C GLU A 33 -12.12 -1.73 14.85
N ILE A 34 -11.27 -0.92 14.23
CA ILE A 34 -10.10 -1.39 13.46
C ILE A 34 -8.92 -1.57 14.41
N GLU A 35 -8.29 -2.75 14.35
CA GLU A 35 -6.96 -2.99 14.91
C GLU A 35 -5.93 -3.00 13.77
N TRP A 36 -5.22 -1.88 13.55
CA TRP A 36 -4.44 -1.65 12.31
C TRP A 36 -3.45 -2.76 11.90
N ASN A 37 -2.95 -3.55 12.86
CA ASN A 37 -1.97 -4.62 12.62
C ASN A 37 -2.57 -6.03 12.58
N LYS A 38 -3.91 -6.17 12.52
CA LYS A 38 -4.60 -7.47 12.59
C LYS A 38 -5.46 -7.81 11.36
N TRP A 39 -5.10 -7.30 10.19
CA TRP A 39 -5.76 -7.67 8.95
C TRP A 39 -5.52 -9.13 8.60
N THR A 40 -6.56 -9.83 8.14
CA THR A 40 -6.48 -11.22 7.67
C THR A 40 -6.95 -11.33 6.23
N LEU A 41 -6.43 -12.32 5.50
CA LEU A 41 -6.82 -12.58 4.12
C LEU A 41 -8.24 -13.15 4.06
N PHE A 42 -9.03 -12.61 3.13
CA PHE A 42 -10.36 -13.08 2.80
C PHE A 42 -10.38 -13.67 1.40
N TYR A 43 -10.49 -15.00 1.35
CA TYR A 43 -10.41 -15.80 0.14
C TYR A 43 -11.78 -15.97 -0.55
N SER A 44 -12.87 -15.54 0.08
CA SER A 44 -14.22 -15.66 -0.46
C SER A 44 -14.69 -14.35 -1.12
N SER A 45 -15.92 -14.36 -1.62
CA SER A 45 -16.62 -13.18 -2.12
C SER A 45 -17.76 -12.80 -1.18
N ILE A 46 -18.13 -11.52 -1.18
CA ILE A 46 -19.28 -11.02 -0.42
C ILE A 46 -20.37 -10.69 -1.44
N GLN A 47 -21.46 -11.45 -1.45
CA GLN A 47 -22.58 -11.24 -2.36
C GLN A 47 -23.14 -9.82 -2.16
N GLY A 48 -23.28 -9.07 -3.26
CA GLY A 48 -23.80 -7.70 -3.25
C GLY A 48 -22.78 -6.62 -2.86
N PHE A 49 -21.52 -6.97 -2.62
CA PHE A 49 -20.45 -5.99 -2.35
C PHE A 49 -19.52 -5.84 -3.55
N HIS A 50 -19.36 -4.61 -4.03
CA HIS A 50 -18.45 -4.24 -5.09
C HIS A 50 -17.26 -3.46 -4.53
N TYR A 51 -16.15 -4.18 -4.36
CA TYR A 51 -14.91 -3.61 -3.85
C TYR A 51 -14.34 -2.53 -4.79
N GLN A 52 -13.87 -1.42 -4.24
CA GLN A 52 -13.08 -0.42 -4.94
C GLN A 52 -11.79 -0.14 -4.15
N PRO A 53 -10.61 -0.19 -4.79
CA PRO A 53 -9.35 0.18 -4.15
C PRO A 53 -9.37 1.61 -3.60
N GLY A 54 -8.59 1.87 -2.56
CA GLY A 54 -8.44 3.19 -1.94
C GLY A 54 -9.51 3.54 -0.93
N PHE A 55 -10.41 2.63 -0.57
CA PHE A 55 -11.44 2.84 0.45
C PHE A 55 -11.39 1.79 1.55
N ILE A 56 -11.48 2.24 2.80
CA ILE A 56 -11.77 1.36 3.95
C ILE A 56 -13.28 1.32 4.14
N TYR A 57 -13.83 0.11 4.28
CA TYR A 57 -15.27 -0.11 4.43
C TYR A 57 -15.60 -0.66 5.80
N LYS A 58 -16.69 -0.20 6.42
CA LYS A 58 -17.35 -0.88 7.55
C LYS A 58 -18.67 -1.46 7.04
N LEU A 59 -18.80 -2.78 7.08
CA LEU A 59 -19.94 -3.52 6.53
C LEU A 59 -20.61 -4.36 7.62
N ILE A 60 -21.92 -4.55 7.51
CA ILE A 60 -22.63 -5.65 8.16
C ILE A 60 -22.76 -6.77 7.13
N ILE A 61 -22.17 -7.91 7.44
CA ILE A 61 -22.17 -9.11 6.60
C ILE A 61 -22.93 -10.21 7.32
N LYS A 62 -23.80 -10.89 6.57
CA LYS A 62 -24.44 -12.12 7.01
C LYS A 62 -23.59 -13.32 6.63
N GLU A 63 -23.31 -14.19 7.60
CA GLU A 63 -22.63 -15.47 7.40
C GLU A 63 -23.66 -16.61 7.41
N GLU A 64 -23.79 -17.32 6.30
CA GLU A 64 -24.66 -18.51 6.20
C GLU A 64 -23.80 -19.76 6.04
N HIS A 65 -23.84 -20.66 7.01
CA HIS A 65 -23.19 -21.97 6.91
C HIS A 65 -23.99 -22.88 5.98
N LEU A 66 -23.38 -23.29 4.89
CA LEU A 66 -23.96 -24.20 3.91
C LEU A 66 -23.80 -25.66 4.36
N ASP A 67 -24.75 -26.51 3.98
CA ASP A 67 -24.69 -27.94 4.26
C ASP A 67 -23.49 -28.57 3.54
N PRO A 68 -22.52 -29.17 4.26
CA PRO A 68 -21.33 -29.80 3.65
C PRO A 68 -21.65 -30.83 2.57
N ALA A 69 -22.82 -31.47 2.61
CA ALA A 69 -23.24 -32.45 1.59
C ALA A 69 -23.56 -31.80 0.22
N SER A 70 -23.78 -30.48 0.21
CA SER A 70 -24.17 -29.70 -0.98
C SER A 70 -23.04 -28.81 -1.52
N VAL A 71 -21.93 -28.70 -0.79
CA VAL A 71 -20.82 -27.81 -1.11
C VAL A 71 -19.72 -28.63 -1.81
N PRO A 72 -19.27 -28.24 -3.01
CA PRO A 72 -18.11 -28.84 -3.66
C PRO A 72 -16.87 -28.82 -2.75
N ALA A 73 -16.00 -29.82 -2.84
CA ALA A 73 -14.85 -29.99 -1.95
C ALA A 73 -13.85 -28.81 -1.97
N ASP A 74 -13.89 -27.98 -3.02
CA ASP A 74 -13.06 -26.81 -3.27
C ASP A 74 -13.75 -25.47 -2.91
N ALA A 75 -15.02 -25.50 -2.48
CA ALA A 75 -15.80 -24.30 -2.16
C ALA A 75 -15.89 -24.05 -0.65
N SER A 76 -15.95 -22.77 -0.25
CA SER A 76 -16.15 -22.40 1.15
C SER A 76 -17.50 -22.89 1.65
N SER A 77 -17.52 -23.49 2.84
CA SER A 77 -18.76 -23.87 3.53
C SER A 77 -19.54 -22.69 4.10
N ILE A 78 -19.09 -21.45 3.88
CA ILE A 78 -19.72 -20.23 4.36
C ILE A 78 -20.00 -19.30 3.20
N LYS A 79 -21.27 -18.91 3.08
CA LYS A 79 -21.73 -17.88 2.16
C LYS A 79 -21.79 -16.54 2.89
N TYR A 80 -21.17 -15.52 2.30
CA TYR A 80 -21.14 -14.15 2.83
C TYR A 80 -22.04 -13.25 1.99
N SER A 81 -22.98 -12.55 2.62
CA SER A 81 -23.88 -11.61 1.94
C SER A 81 -23.83 -10.24 2.61
N LEU A 82 -23.71 -9.18 1.81
CA LEU A 82 -23.79 -7.82 2.31
C LEU A 82 -25.20 -7.53 2.80
N VAL A 83 -25.33 -7.19 4.08
CA VAL A 83 -26.59 -6.71 4.65
C VAL A 83 -26.66 -5.19 4.57
N LYS A 84 -25.57 -4.51 4.95
CA LYS A 84 -25.52 -3.05 4.97
C LYS A 84 -24.08 -2.53 4.89
N GLN A 85 -23.85 -1.48 4.13
CA GLN A 85 -22.62 -0.69 4.23
C GLN A 85 -22.84 0.43 5.26
N LEU A 86 -22.09 0.39 6.36
CA LEU A 86 -22.13 1.41 7.41
C LEU A 86 -21.22 2.59 7.09
N GLU A 87 -20.03 2.31 6.57
CA GLU A 87 -19.03 3.34 6.25
C GLU A 87 -18.28 2.98 4.98
N LYS A 88 -17.89 4.01 4.22
CA LYS A 88 -16.91 3.95 3.13
C LYS A 88 -16.05 5.20 3.22
N LYS A 89 -14.81 5.04 3.68
CA LYS A 89 -13.88 6.15 3.93
C LYS A 89 -12.70 6.08 2.97
N ASN A 90 -12.38 7.19 2.33
CA ASN A 90 -11.16 7.32 1.53
C ASN A 90 -9.94 7.03 2.39
N ASP A 91 -9.10 6.11 1.93
CA ASP A 91 -7.78 5.87 2.51
C ASP A 91 -6.74 6.75 1.81
N THR A 92 -6.54 7.95 2.35
CA THR A 92 -5.67 8.96 1.72
C THR A 92 -4.23 8.49 1.54
N LYS A 93 -3.71 7.66 2.45
CA LYS A 93 -2.39 7.05 2.31
C LYS A 93 -2.30 6.09 1.11
N PHE A 94 -3.40 5.46 0.68
CA PHE A 94 -3.39 4.59 -0.51
C PHE A 94 -3.02 5.35 -1.79
N ARG A 95 -3.16 6.68 -1.82
CA ARG A 95 -2.78 7.49 -2.99
C ARG A 95 -1.28 7.46 -3.31
N ILE A 96 -0.43 7.08 -2.34
CA ILE A 96 1.01 6.88 -2.59
C ILE A 96 1.37 5.41 -2.88
N HIS A 97 0.40 4.49 -2.88
CA HIS A 97 0.62 3.07 -3.18
C HIS A 97 0.89 2.88 -4.68
N ASP A 98 2.13 3.12 -5.09
CA ASP A 98 2.51 3.16 -6.51
C ASP A 98 4.03 3.10 -6.69
N ILE A 99 4.44 3.06 -7.95
CA ILE A 99 5.82 3.27 -8.39
C ILE A 99 6.01 4.75 -8.73
N TRP A 100 7.02 5.35 -8.10
CA TRP A 100 7.35 6.76 -8.23
C TRP A 100 8.76 6.91 -8.80
N ALA A 101 8.91 7.65 -9.89
CA ALA A 101 10.20 7.97 -10.50
C ALA A 101 10.68 9.37 -10.09
N LEU A 102 11.99 9.55 -9.91
CA LEU A 102 12.56 10.84 -9.52
C LEU A 102 12.27 11.93 -10.56
N ASP A 103 11.69 13.05 -10.13
CA ASP A 103 11.43 14.24 -10.95
C ASP A 103 12.45 15.37 -10.65
N SER A 104 12.73 15.60 -9.37
CA SER A 104 13.76 16.55 -8.92
C SER A 104 14.31 16.20 -7.54
N ILE A 105 15.55 16.59 -7.28
CA ILE A 105 16.26 16.44 -6.01
C ILE A 105 16.85 17.79 -5.61
N ASP A 106 16.61 18.24 -4.39
CA ASP A 106 17.07 19.56 -3.90
C ASP A 106 16.70 20.75 -4.81
N GLY A 107 15.52 20.67 -5.42
CA GLY A 107 15.03 21.69 -6.37
C GLY A 107 15.62 21.60 -7.77
N GLU A 108 16.65 20.77 -7.99
CA GLU A 108 17.23 20.55 -9.32
C GLU A 108 16.47 19.45 -10.08
N LYS A 109 16.12 19.74 -11.33
CA LYS A 109 15.43 18.78 -12.19
C LYS A 109 16.35 17.59 -12.50
N TYR A 110 15.84 16.37 -12.31
CA TYR A 110 16.57 15.18 -12.71
C TYR A 110 16.81 15.18 -14.21
N LYS A 111 18.06 14.98 -14.61
CA LYS A 111 18.48 14.82 -16.00
C LYS A 111 18.84 13.35 -16.21
N PRO A 112 18.13 12.63 -17.11
CA PRO A 112 18.49 11.26 -17.44
C PRO A 112 19.97 11.15 -17.80
N SER A 113 20.66 10.17 -17.23
CA SER A 113 22.03 9.82 -17.56
C SER A 113 22.08 8.40 -18.14
N GLN A 114 23.27 7.84 -18.37
CA GLN A 114 23.39 6.42 -18.71
C GLN A 114 23.01 5.48 -17.56
N ALA A 115 22.81 6.01 -16.35
CA ALA A 115 22.38 5.24 -15.19
C ALA A 115 20.87 4.94 -15.25
N LYS A 116 20.43 3.96 -14.46
CA LYS A 116 19.01 3.64 -14.29
C LYS A 116 18.27 4.86 -13.70
N HIS A 117 17.01 5.08 -14.07
CA HIS A 117 16.19 6.13 -13.45
C HIS A 117 15.88 5.73 -11.99
N PRO A 118 16.23 6.56 -10.99
CA PRO A 118 15.87 6.28 -9.61
C PRO A 118 14.35 6.16 -9.41
N THR A 119 13.91 5.12 -8.72
CA THR A 119 12.49 4.85 -8.43
C THR A 119 12.27 4.40 -7.00
N ILE A 120 11.07 4.64 -6.48
CA ILE A 120 10.56 4.11 -5.21
C ILE A 120 9.17 3.53 -5.47
N GLU A 121 9.01 2.24 -5.25
CA GLU A 121 7.73 1.56 -5.11
C GLU A 121 7.32 1.58 -3.63
N ILE A 122 6.21 2.23 -3.32
CA ILE A 122 5.69 2.32 -1.96
C ILE A 122 4.51 1.36 -1.84
N ASN A 123 4.62 0.39 -0.93
CA ASN A 123 3.53 -0.50 -0.58
C ASN A 123 2.95 -0.08 0.78
N THR A 124 1.84 0.66 0.73
CA THR A 124 1.13 1.21 1.90
C THR A 124 0.38 0.15 2.73
N VAL A 125 0.35 -1.08 2.26
CA VAL A 125 -0.42 -2.19 2.84
C VAL A 125 0.50 -3.02 3.72
N GLU A 126 1.65 -3.37 3.16
CA GLU A 126 2.72 -4.10 3.82
C GLU A 126 3.67 -3.17 4.58
N ASN A 127 3.43 -1.86 4.54
CA ASN A 127 4.28 -0.82 5.12
C ASN A 127 5.76 -1.01 4.76
N ARG A 128 6.03 -1.20 3.47
CA ARG A 128 7.38 -1.36 2.94
C ARG A 128 7.59 -0.59 1.65
N PHE A 129 8.84 -0.45 1.27
CA PHE A 129 9.21 0.09 -0.02
C PHE A 129 10.31 -0.75 -0.68
N PHE A 130 10.33 -0.69 -2.00
CA PHE A 130 11.43 -1.15 -2.84
C PHE A 130 11.81 -0.01 -3.79
N GLY A 131 13.00 -0.06 -4.37
CA GLY A 131 13.41 0.99 -5.27
C GLY A 131 14.81 0.82 -5.80
N ASN A 132 15.28 1.85 -6.50
CA ASN A 132 16.67 1.98 -6.89
C ASN A 132 17.09 3.44 -6.84
N ASP A 133 18.36 3.69 -6.55
CA ASP A 133 18.94 5.04 -6.48
C ASP A 133 19.67 5.45 -7.78
N GLY A 134 19.46 4.67 -8.85
CA GLY A 134 20.12 4.78 -10.15
C GLY A 134 21.36 3.90 -10.30
N CYS A 135 21.91 3.39 -9.20
CA CYS A 135 22.99 2.40 -9.18
C CYS A 135 22.54 1.12 -8.47
N ASN A 136 22.16 1.24 -7.20
CA ASN A 136 21.80 0.15 -6.30
C ASN A 136 20.30 -0.03 -6.16
N ASN A 137 19.89 -1.26 -5.86
CA ASN A 137 18.53 -1.53 -5.40
C ASN A 137 18.46 -1.22 -3.91
N MET A 138 17.34 -0.62 -3.49
CA MET A 138 17.06 -0.26 -2.09
C MET A 138 15.75 -0.89 -1.63
N PHE A 139 15.65 -1.18 -0.35
CA PHE A 139 14.45 -1.75 0.26
C PHE A 139 14.41 -1.47 1.76
N GLY A 140 13.22 -1.51 2.34
CA GLY A 140 13.03 -1.35 3.78
C GLY A 140 11.57 -1.20 4.17
N ASN A 141 11.34 -1.02 5.47
CA ASN A 141 10.00 -0.75 6.00
C ASN A 141 9.71 0.75 6.00
N LEU A 142 8.43 1.10 6.09
CA LEU A 142 7.95 2.43 6.44
C LEU A 142 7.73 2.47 7.95
N ASP A 143 8.60 3.18 8.68
CA ASP A 143 8.49 3.35 10.14
C ASP A 143 7.24 4.15 10.53
N THR A 144 6.78 5.03 9.64
CA THR A 144 5.58 5.84 9.84
C THR A 144 4.92 6.09 8.49
N LEU A 145 3.61 5.85 8.44
CA LEU A 145 2.77 6.20 7.31
C LEU A 145 1.40 6.67 7.82
N THR A 146 1.15 7.96 7.71
CA THR A 146 -0.16 8.58 8.00
C THR A 146 -0.68 9.28 6.74
N ASN A 147 -1.63 10.19 6.90
CA ASN A 147 -2.18 10.97 5.79
C ASN A 147 -1.22 12.04 5.27
N ASP A 148 -0.23 12.44 6.08
CA ASP A 148 0.71 13.51 5.78
C ASP A 148 2.15 13.21 6.24
N GLU A 149 2.35 12.19 7.07
CA GLU A 149 3.67 11.72 7.49
C GLU A 149 4.10 10.47 6.72
N LEU A 150 5.36 10.47 6.31
CA LEU A 150 6.03 9.32 5.72
C LEU A 150 7.46 9.28 6.26
N ARG A 151 7.83 8.16 6.87
CA ARG A 151 9.20 7.92 7.34
C ARG A 151 9.67 6.58 6.84
N PHE A 152 10.75 6.60 6.05
CA PHE A 152 11.48 5.40 5.70
C PHE A 152 12.25 4.95 6.94
N GLY A 153 12.17 3.65 7.25
CA GLY A 153 12.97 3.02 8.29
C GLY A 153 14.41 2.78 7.83
N MET A 154 15.06 1.79 8.41
CA MET A 154 16.40 1.38 7.97
C MET A 154 16.38 0.99 6.48
N ILE A 155 17.19 1.67 5.67
CA ILE A 155 17.30 1.44 4.22
C ILE A 155 18.40 0.43 3.93
N GLY A 156 17.99 -0.79 3.59
CA GLY A 156 18.86 -1.80 2.98
C GLY A 156 19.21 -1.41 1.55
N SER A 157 20.43 -1.70 1.12
CA SER A 157 20.92 -1.41 -0.23
C SER A 157 21.89 -2.48 -0.71
N THR A 158 21.87 -2.76 -2.01
CA THR A 158 22.97 -3.50 -2.66
C THR A 158 24.25 -2.67 -2.67
N MET A 159 25.38 -3.30 -3.01
CA MET A 159 26.71 -2.67 -3.06
C MET A 159 27.38 -2.82 -4.44
N MET A 160 26.67 -2.46 -5.51
CA MET A 160 27.24 -2.37 -6.86
C MET A 160 28.12 -1.13 -6.98
N ALA A 161 29.22 -1.27 -7.72
CA ALA A 161 30.11 -0.15 -8.04
C ALA A 161 29.67 0.51 -9.35
N CYS A 162 29.32 1.79 -9.29
CA CYS A 162 29.01 2.61 -10.47
C CYS A 162 30.06 3.71 -10.67
N MET A 163 30.22 4.17 -11.91
CA MET A 163 31.22 5.21 -12.25
C MET A 163 30.98 6.55 -11.52
N ASN A 164 29.73 6.85 -11.17
CA ASN A 164 29.37 8.06 -10.43
C ASN A 164 28.34 7.71 -9.34
N MET A 165 28.71 7.96 -8.09
CA MET A 165 27.89 7.69 -6.90
C MET A 165 27.21 8.93 -6.32
N VAL A 166 27.44 10.13 -6.89
CA VAL A 166 26.89 11.39 -6.34
C VAL A 166 25.37 11.38 -6.29
N LEU A 167 24.71 10.93 -7.37
CA LEU A 167 23.25 10.83 -7.42
C LEU A 167 22.72 9.73 -6.50
N PRO A 168 23.21 8.47 -6.56
CA PRO A 168 22.84 7.41 -5.63
C PRO A 168 22.92 7.81 -4.15
N ASP A 169 24.07 8.34 -3.73
CA ASP A 169 24.32 8.70 -2.33
C ASP A 169 23.41 9.85 -1.88
N ASN A 170 23.22 10.87 -2.74
CA ASN A 170 22.32 11.98 -2.40
C ASN A 170 20.87 11.50 -2.32
N PHE A 171 20.40 10.69 -3.29
CA PHE A 171 19.03 10.19 -3.29
C PHE A 171 18.71 9.38 -2.03
N LYS A 172 19.59 8.44 -1.64
CA LYS A 172 19.44 7.66 -0.40
C LYS A 172 19.44 8.57 0.84
N ARG A 173 20.39 9.50 0.95
CA ARG A 173 20.45 10.46 2.07
C ARG A 173 19.17 11.29 2.18
N LYS A 174 18.59 11.73 1.06
CA LYS A 174 17.34 12.50 1.07
C LYS A 174 16.17 11.66 1.54
N MET A 175 16.09 10.38 1.17
CA MET A 175 15.06 9.46 1.69
C MET A 175 15.11 9.34 3.22
N GLU A 176 16.31 9.25 3.83
CA GLU A 176 16.47 9.16 5.29
C GLU A 176 15.96 10.42 6.03
N LEU A 177 15.99 11.57 5.36
CA LEU A 177 15.52 12.85 5.92
C LEU A 177 14.00 13.03 5.86
N VAL A 178 13.29 12.24 5.05
CA VAL A 178 11.84 12.41 4.86
C VAL A 178 11.09 12.20 6.18
N LYS A 179 10.15 13.11 6.43
CA LYS A 179 9.23 13.08 7.57
C LYS A 179 7.78 13.29 7.12
N PHE A 180 7.58 14.10 6.09
CA PHE A 180 6.25 14.42 5.56
C PHE A 180 6.18 14.16 4.06
N TYR A 181 4.96 14.05 3.55
CA TYR A 181 4.70 14.02 2.12
C TYR A 181 3.46 14.82 1.74
N GLU A 182 3.42 15.24 0.48
CA GLU A 182 2.26 15.88 -0.12
C GLU A 182 2.07 15.37 -1.55
N ILE A 183 0.82 15.21 -1.98
CA ILE A 183 0.49 14.82 -3.35
C ILE A 183 -0.20 15.99 -4.06
N LYS A 184 0.40 16.49 -5.14
CA LYS A 184 -0.21 17.48 -6.04
C LYS A 184 -0.24 16.94 -7.46
N GLY A 185 -1.44 16.68 -7.98
CA GLY A 185 -1.62 16.03 -9.28
C GLY A 185 -0.94 14.65 -9.31
N THR A 186 -0.05 14.44 -10.28
CA THR A 186 0.73 13.20 -10.46
C THR A 186 2.10 13.24 -9.76
N LYS A 187 2.32 14.23 -8.88
CA LYS A 187 3.59 14.41 -8.17
C LYS A 187 3.46 14.14 -6.68
N LEU A 188 4.47 13.46 -6.15
CA LEU A 188 4.69 13.21 -4.73
C LEU A 188 5.88 14.05 -4.26
N PHE A 189 5.62 14.95 -3.32
CA PHE A 189 6.61 15.83 -2.71
C PHE A 189 7.02 15.20 -1.39
N LEU A 190 8.28 14.83 -1.24
CA LEU A 190 8.83 14.28 0.00
C LEU A 190 9.60 15.38 0.72
N GLN A 191 9.24 15.59 1.98
CA GLN A 191 9.65 16.74 2.76
C GLN A 191 10.38 16.33 4.03
N ASP A 192 11.36 17.14 4.42
CA ASP A 192 12.12 16.94 5.65
C ASP A 192 11.37 17.42 6.91
N LYS A 193 12.04 17.41 8.06
CA LYS A 193 11.47 17.87 9.34
C LYS A 193 11.03 19.34 9.34
N ASN A 194 11.56 20.18 8.44
CA ASN A 194 11.24 21.60 8.32
C ASN A 194 10.12 21.85 7.27
N LYS A 195 9.56 20.79 6.69
CA LYS A 195 8.64 20.82 5.54
C LYS A 195 9.28 21.35 4.24
N GLU A 196 10.61 21.35 4.15
CA GLU A 196 11.31 21.67 2.91
C GLU A 196 11.31 20.46 1.98
N THR A 197 11.02 20.68 0.70
CA THR A 197 10.94 19.58 -0.29
C THR A 197 12.34 19.13 -0.69
N CYS A 198 12.70 17.90 -0.32
CA CYS A 198 13.98 17.28 -0.65
C CYS A 198 13.92 16.47 -1.95
N LEU A 199 12.80 15.79 -2.20
CA LEU A 199 12.57 15.01 -3.41
C LEU A 199 11.18 15.35 -3.96
N VAL A 200 11.10 15.47 -5.28
CA VAL A 200 9.83 15.39 -6.01
C VAL A 200 9.89 14.16 -6.86
N MET A 201 8.88 13.32 -6.73
CA MET A 201 8.69 12.13 -7.52
C MET A 201 7.48 12.31 -8.41
N ARG A 202 7.46 11.62 -9.55
CA ARG A 202 6.30 11.53 -10.44
C ARG A 202 5.81 10.09 -10.49
N LYS A 203 4.49 9.91 -10.53
CA LYS A 203 3.90 8.59 -10.76
C LYS A 203 4.40 8.01 -12.08
N VAL A 204 4.71 6.72 -12.10
CA VAL A 204 4.97 5.94 -13.32
C VAL A 204 3.63 5.38 -13.78
N ASP A 205 3.23 5.67 -15.02
CA ASP A 205 2.01 5.15 -15.62
C ASP A 205 2.17 3.69 -16.07
#